data_AF-A0A5K1A6U0-F1
#
_entry.id   AF-A0A5K1A6U0-F1
#
_cell.length_a   1.000
_cell.length_b   1.000
_cell.length_c   1.000
_cell.angle_alpha   90.00
_cell.angle_beta   90.00
_cell.angle_gamma   90.00
#
_symmetry.space_group_name_H-M   'P 1'
#
loop_
_entity.id
_entity.type
_entity.pdbx_description
1 polymer ?
#
loop_
_entity_poly.entity_id
_entity_poly.type
_entity_poly.pdbx_seq_one_letter_code
_entity_poly.pdbx_strand_id
1 'polypeptide(L)' 'VELRNTGLERKEKIEKDVIWFQEQGYPIPTPSPSGIAYSSYLEGISMGDPAAFVCHFYNIYFAHTAGGRIIGKK' A
#
# COMPACT_ATOMS: atom_id res chain seq x y z
N VAL A 1 -15.67 12.34 -2.88
CA VAL A 1 -15.67 11.01 -2.22
C VAL A 1 -14.58 11.03 -1.16
N GLU A 2 -14.91 10.71 0.08
CA GLU A 2 -13.91 10.64 1.15
C GLU A 2 -13.25 9.26 1.11
N LEU A 3 -11.97 9.20 0.73
CA LEU A 3 -11.20 7.96 0.55
C LEU A 3 -10.36 7.63 1.81
N ARG A 4 -10.99 7.76 2.98
CA ARG A 4 -10.36 7.58 4.30
C ARG A 4 -11.35 6.91 5.24
N ASN A 5 -10.84 6.27 6.30
CA ASN A 5 -11.64 5.59 7.33
C ASN A 5 -12.54 4.47 6.76
N THR A 6 -12.00 3.73 5.80
CA THR A 6 -12.73 2.69 5.07
C THR A 6 -12.62 1.31 5.72
N GLY A 7 -11.65 1.12 6.62
CA GLY A 7 -11.26 -0.18 7.17
C GLY A 7 -10.34 -0.98 6.23
N LEU A 8 -10.10 -0.48 5.01
CA LEU A 8 -9.19 -1.11 4.04
C LEU A 8 -7.74 -0.71 4.29
N GLU A 9 -7.48 0.34 5.08
CA GLU A 9 -6.16 0.89 5.37
C GLU A 9 -5.19 -0.21 5.85
N ARG A 10 -3.96 -0.17 5.34
CA ARG A 10 -2.93 -1.18 5.61
C ARG A 10 -1.69 -0.70 6.34
N LYS A 11 -1.47 0.62 6.40
CA LYS A 11 -0.26 1.21 7.02
C LYS A 11 0.05 0.58 8.38
N GLU A 12 -0.89 0.64 9.32
CA GLU A 12 -0.67 0.17 10.69
C GLU A 12 -0.34 -1.33 10.76
N LYS A 13 -0.98 -2.15 9.92
CA LYS A 13 -0.72 -3.60 9.88
C LYS A 13 0.64 -3.91 9.25
N ILE A 14 0.99 -3.23 8.16
CA ILE A 14 2.31 -3.35 7.52
C ILE A 14 3.42 -2.90 8.49
N GLU A 15 3.21 -1.82 9.24
CA GLU A 15 4.17 -1.37 10.25
C GLU A 15 4.41 -2.44 11.33
N LYS A 16 3.33 -3.09 11.81
CA LYS A 16 3.44 -4.22 12.74
C LYS A 16 4.20 -5.40 12.12
N ASP A 17 3.91 -5.75 10.88
CA ASP A 17 4.59 -6.85 10.18
C ASP A 17 6.08 -6.54 9.97
N VAL A 18 6.44 -5.30 9.60
CA VAL A 18 7.84 -4.85 9.45
C VAL A 18 8.60 -4.94 10.77
N ILE A 19 7.98 -4.49 11.88
CA ILE A 19 8.58 -4.61 13.22
C ILE A 19 8.76 -6.08 13.59
N TRP A 20 7.76 -6.93 13.31
CA TRP A 20 7.88 -8.36 13.56
C TRP A 20 9.07 -8.99 12.83
N PHE A 21 9.30 -8.65 11.55
CA PHE A 21 10.48 -9.10 10.81
C PHE A 21 11.79 -8.58 11.42
N GLN A 22 11.80 -7.34 11.92
CA GLN A 22 12.95 -6.78 12.63
C GLN A 22 13.29 -7.59 13.89
N GLU A 23 12.27 -7.97 14.67
CA GLU A 23 12.43 -8.80 15.87
C GLU A 23 12.97 -10.21 15.53
N GLN A 24 12.69 -10.72 14.32
CA GLN A 24 13.27 -11.98 13.83
C GLN A 24 14.73 -11.84 13.35
N GLY A 25 15.31 -10.64 13.41
CA GLY A 25 16.70 -10.34 13.01
C GLY A 25 16.88 -9.86 11.58
N TYR A 26 15.79 -9.57 10.84
CA TYR A 26 15.89 -9.01 9.50
C TYR A 26 16.03 -7.48 9.56
N PRO A 27 17.00 -6.87 8.87
CA PRO A 27 17.10 -5.42 8.82
C PRO A 27 15.92 -4.80 8.06
N ILE A 28 15.41 -3.67 8.54
CA ILE A 28 14.39 -2.91 7.82
C ILE A 28 15.03 -2.29 6.57
N PRO A 29 14.56 -2.62 5.36
CA PRO A 29 15.11 -2.05 4.13
C PRO A 29 14.65 -0.61 3.93
N THR A 30 15.42 0.16 3.17
CA THR A 30 14.94 1.44 2.64
C THR A 30 13.93 1.19 1.52
N PRO A 31 12.96 2.11 1.29
CA PRO A 31 12.04 1.99 0.16
C PRO A 31 12.78 1.90 -1.17
N SER A 32 12.31 1.03 -2.07
CA SER A 32 12.91 0.90 -3.40
C SER A 32 12.65 2.16 -4.25
N PRO A 33 13.49 2.45 -5.26
CA PRO A 33 13.24 3.53 -6.21
C PRO A 33 11.86 3.42 -6.88
N SER A 34 11.40 2.20 -7.18
CA SER A 34 10.06 1.96 -7.74
C SER A 34 8.93 2.30 -6.77
N GLY A 35 9.08 2.00 -5.48
CA GLY A 35 8.12 2.35 -4.45
C GLY A 35 8.02 3.87 -4.25
N ILE A 36 9.16 4.55 -4.23
CA ILE A 36 9.24 6.02 -4.14
C ILE A 36 8.57 6.66 -5.36
N ALA A 37 8.97 6.23 -6.57
CA ALA A 37 8.41 6.77 -7.81
C ALA A 37 6.88 6.59 -7.89
N TYR A 38 6.37 5.44 -7.45
CA TYR A 38 4.94 5.18 -7.48
C TYR A 38 4.18 6.01 -6.44
N SER A 39 4.73 6.18 -5.23
CA SER A 39 4.17 7.09 -4.22
C SER A 39 4.06 8.52 -4.74
N SER A 40 5.13 9.06 -5.34
CA SER A 40 5.14 10.40 -5.92
C SER A 40 4.17 10.53 -7.11
N TYR A 41 4.03 9.49 -7.93
CA TYR A 41 3.04 9.46 -8.99
C TYR A 41 1.60 9.55 -8.45
N LEU A 42 1.29 8.78 -7.41
CA LEU A 42 -0.03 8.81 -6.75
C LEU A 42 -0.35 10.18 -6.16
N GLU A 43 0.63 10.83 -5.53
CA GLU A 43 0.50 12.22 -5.04
C GLU A 43 0.18 13.18 -6.20
N GLY A 44 0.91 13.08 -7.32
CA GLY A 44 0.68 13.91 -8.50
C GLY A 44 -0.74 13.77 -9.06
N ILE A 45 -1.20 12.53 -9.29
CA ILE A 45 -2.54 12.30 -9.83
C ILE A 45 -3.65 12.59 -8.82
N SER A 46 -3.38 12.55 -7.51
CA SER A 46 -4.40 12.88 -6.49
C SER A 46 -4.93 14.32 -6.63
N MET A 47 -4.11 15.25 -7.13
CA MET A 47 -4.47 16.64 -7.38
C MET A 47 -4.79 16.92 -8.85
N GLY A 48 -4.07 16.27 -9.77
CA GLY A 48 -4.16 16.55 -11.21
C GLY A 48 -5.16 15.68 -11.99
N ASP A 49 -5.44 14.45 -11.53
CA ASP A 49 -6.34 13.51 -12.19
C ASP A 49 -7.05 12.60 -11.17
N PRO A 50 -8.15 13.09 -10.55
CA PRO A 50 -8.88 12.34 -9.53
C PRO A 50 -9.48 11.02 -10.04
N ALA A 51 -9.77 10.90 -11.34
CA ALA A 51 -10.33 9.68 -11.91
C ALA A 51 -9.27 8.58 -11.99
N ALA A 52 -8.06 8.91 -12.44
CA ALA A 52 -6.91 8.02 -12.38
C ALA A 52 -6.60 7.63 -10.93
N PHE A 53 -6.63 8.59 -9.99
CA PHE A 53 -6.40 8.30 -8.57
C PHE A 53 -7.40 7.27 -8.02
N VAL A 54 -8.69 7.40 -8.35
CA VAL A 54 -9.72 6.42 -7.95
C VAL A 54 -9.48 5.04 -8.57
N CYS A 55 -9.03 4.97 -9.83
CA CYS A 55 -8.65 3.72 -10.47
C CYS A 55 -7.52 2.99 -9.71
N HIS A 56 -6.49 3.73 -9.32
CA HIS A 56 -5.39 3.18 -8.51
C HIS A 56 -5.84 2.80 -7.10
N PHE A 57 -6.66 3.63 -6.45
CA PHE A 57 -7.25 3.31 -5.15
C PHE A 57 -8.00 1.97 -5.20
N TYR A 58 -8.89 1.79 -6.18
CA TYR A 58 -9.65 0.56 -6.36
C TYR A 58 -8.72 -0.63 -6.56
N ASN A 59 -7.80 -0.57 -7.52
CA ASN A 59 -6.94 -1.70 -7.85
C ASN A 59 -6.04 -2.09 -6.68
N ILE A 60 -5.44 -1.14 -5.96
CA ILE A 60 -4.54 -1.44 -4.84
C ILE A 60 -5.30 -2.13 -3.70
N TYR A 61 -6.39 -1.54 -3.23
CA TYR A 61 -7.10 -2.08 -2.08
C TYR A 61 -7.81 -3.40 -2.40
N PHE A 62 -8.50 -3.48 -3.54
CA PHE A 62 -9.28 -4.68 -3.85
C PHE A 62 -8.40 -5.85 -4.29
N ALA A 63 -7.28 -5.60 -5.00
CA ALA A 63 -6.32 -6.67 -5.30
C ALA A 63 -5.76 -7.30 -4.03
N HIS A 64 -5.50 -6.51 -2.98
CA HIS A 64 -5.02 -7.03 -1.71
C HIS A 64 -6.08 -7.90 -0.99
N THR A 65 -7.36 -7.52 -1.07
CA THR A 65 -8.47 -8.32 -0.49
C THR A 65 -8.78 -9.60 -1.25
N ALA A 66 -8.37 -9.68 -2.52
CA ALA A 66 -8.55 -10.85 -3.37
C ALA A 66 -7.24 -11.67 -3.43
N GLY A 67 -6.44 -11.48 -4.49
CA GLY A 67 -5.21 -12.23 -4.73
C GLY A 67 -4.17 -12.08 -3.62
N GLY A 68 -4.10 -10.91 -2.96
CA GLY A 68 -3.17 -10.67 -1.86
C GLY A 68 -3.33 -11.65 -0.69
N ARG A 69 -4.56 -12.07 -0.39
CA ARG A 69 -4.84 -13.07 0.66
C ARG A 69 -4.30 -14.46 0.32
N ILE A 70 -4.27 -14.80 -0.98
CA ILE A 70 -3.72 -16.08 -1.44
C ILE A 70 -2.20 -16.03 -1.37
N ILE A 71 -1.59 -14.91 -1.75
CA ILE A 71 -0.13 -14.71 -1.66
C ILE A 71 0.33 -14.84 -0.21
N GLY A 72 -0.32 -14.16 0.73
CA GLY A 72 0.08 -14.23 2.15
C GLY A 72 -0.13 -15.58 2.82
N LYS A 73 -0.83 -16.53 2.19
CA LYS A 73 -1.01 -17.90 2.69
C LYS A 73 0.01 -18.88 2.11
N LYS A 74 0.54 -18.59 0.91
CA LYS A 74 1.50 -19.43 0.21
C LYS A 74 2.90 -19.22 0.77
#